data_AF-A0AAN0M7H5-F1
#
_entry.id   AF-A0AAN0M7H5-F1
#
_cell.length_a   1.000
_cell.length_b   1.000
_cell.length_c   1.000
_cell.angle_alpha   90.00
_cell.angle_beta   90.00
_cell.angle_gamma   90.00
#
_symmetry.space_group_name_H-M   'P 1'
#
loop_
_entity.id
_entity.type
_entity.pdbx_description
1 polymer ?
#
loop_
_entity_poly.entity_id
_entity_poly.type
_entity_poly.pdbx_seq_one_letter_code
_entity_poly.pdbx_strand_id
1 'polypeptide(L)'
;MAGEGIDPAFTPDITLQDEQLLRVDDWALRALHTPGHMGNHMCFVWNHAVFTGDHVMGWSSSIISPPDGDLTDFMASCHKLQDIAARVYYPGHGAPIHKPMDRLAWLIAHRQTRSAEVTAALVHGPKTPATLAQTIYADLPTKMLPIAERNVLAHLIDLVRRDIVAARGGISAHAEFGLLDVENTQTRK
;
A
#
# COMPACT_ATOMS: atom_id res chain seq x y z
N MET A 1 17.98 -2.87 3.15
CA MET A 1 17.87 -3.81 2.02
C MET A 1 16.41 -4.15 1.87
N ALA A 2 15.75 -3.67 0.81
CA ALA A 2 14.33 -3.93 0.54
C ALA A 2 14.05 -4.37 -0.89
N GLY A 3 15.10 -4.54 -1.69
CA GLY A 3 15.05 -5.01 -3.06
C GLY A 3 15.42 -6.49 -3.18
N GLU A 4 15.22 -7.32 -2.15
CA GLU A 4 15.32 -8.76 -2.35
C GLU A 4 14.19 -9.18 -3.31
N GLY A 5 14.57 -9.57 -4.53
CA GLY A 5 13.64 -9.99 -5.59
C GLY A 5 13.40 -8.95 -6.69
N ILE A 6 13.97 -7.75 -6.62
CA ILE A 6 13.94 -6.80 -7.74
C ILE A 6 15.07 -7.15 -8.70
N ASP A 7 14.71 -7.51 -9.93
CA ASP A 7 15.65 -7.67 -11.03
C ASP A 7 15.76 -6.34 -11.79
N PRO A 8 16.83 -5.55 -11.60
CA PRO A 8 17.01 -4.28 -12.31
C PRO A 8 17.31 -4.47 -13.80
N ALA A 9 17.63 -5.70 -14.24
CA ALA A 9 17.84 -6.03 -15.64
C ALA A 9 16.54 -6.51 -16.33
N PHE A 10 15.45 -6.68 -15.59
CA PHE A 10 14.17 -7.09 -16.16
C PHE A 10 13.71 -6.09 -17.23
N THR A 11 13.49 -6.60 -18.44
CA THR A 11 12.94 -5.83 -19.56
C THR A 11 11.74 -6.60 -20.10
N PRO A 12 10.52 -6.04 -20.04
CA PRO A 12 9.35 -6.73 -20.57
C PRO A 12 9.38 -6.73 -22.11
N ASP A 13 8.90 -7.81 -22.73
CA ASP A 13 8.73 -7.87 -24.19
C ASP A 13 7.71 -6.81 -24.68
N ILE A 14 6.70 -6.55 -23.85
CA ILE A 14 5.63 -5.59 -24.11
C ILE A 14 5.40 -4.77 -22.85
N THR A 15 5.51 -3.45 -22.97
CA THR A 15 5.10 -2.52 -21.91
C THR A 15 3.62 -2.20 -22.06
N LEU A 16 2.88 -2.29 -20.96
CA LEU A 16 1.44 -2.01 -20.92
C LEU A 16 1.18 -0.66 -20.26
N GLN A 17 0.23 0.08 -20.81
CA GLN A 17 -0.31 1.29 -20.19
C GLN A 17 -1.52 0.95 -19.32
N ASP A 18 -1.82 1.85 -18.39
CA ASP A 18 -3.06 1.78 -17.64
C ASP A 18 -4.28 1.79 -18.57
N GLU A 19 -5.30 1.00 -18.25
CA GLU A 19 -6.52 0.79 -19.04
C GLU A 19 -6.31 0.17 -20.44
N GLN A 20 -5.08 -0.20 -20.81
CA GLN A 20 -4.80 -0.80 -22.11
C GLN A 20 -5.56 -2.13 -22.29
N LEU A 21 -6.28 -2.25 -23.41
CA LEU A 21 -6.98 -3.49 -23.77
C LEU A 21 -6.09 -4.37 -24.65
N LEU A 22 -5.73 -5.53 -24.14
CA LEU A 22 -5.03 -6.59 -24.85
C LEU A 22 -6.06 -7.51 -25.51
N ARG A 23 -5.97 -7.67 -26.83
CA ARG A 23 -6.84 -8.57 -27.59
C ARG A 23 -6.02 -9.74 -28.10
N VAL A 24 -6.47 -10.96 -27.77
CA VAL A 24 -5.89 -12.21 -28.24
C VAL A 24 -7.04 -13.10 -28.70
N ASP A 25 -7.18 -13.27 -30.01
CA ASP A 25 -8.33 -13.94 -30.62
C ASP A 25 -9.66 -13.38 -30.07
N ASP A 26 -10.47 -14.24 -29.44
CA ASP A 26 -11.77 -13.89 -28.85
C ASP A 26 -11.66 -13.37 -27.40
N TRP A 27 -10.44 -13.16 -26.89
CA TRP A 27 -10.18 -12.74 -25.51
C TRP A 27 -9.82 -11.27 -25.47
N ALA A 28 -10.32 -10.58 -24.45
CA ALA A 28 -9.98 -9.20 -24.16
C ALA A 28 -9.61 -9.07 -22.67
N LEU A 29 -8.37 -8.66 -22.42
CA LEU A 29 -7.82 -8.45 -21.08
C LEU A 29 -7.49 -6.97 -20.91
N ARG A 30 -8.12 -6.31 -19.94
CA ARG A 30 -7.85 -4.90 -19.64
C ARG A 30 -6.79 -4.82 -18.54
N ALA A 31 -5.66 -4.21 -18.86
CA ALA A 31 -4.60 -3.96 -17.90
C ALA A 31 -4.94 -2.76 -17.01
N LEU A 32 -4.71 -2.89 -15.70
CA LEU A 32 -4.85 -1.82 -14.73
C LEU A 32 -3.49 -1.65 -14.04
N HIS A 33 -2.88 -0.48 -14.18
CA HIS A 33 -1.76 -0.10 -13.35
C HIS A 33 -2.27 0.12 -11.92
N THR A 34 -1.79 -0.68 -10.98
CA THR A 34 -2.24 -0.69 -9.58
C THR A 34 -1.04 -0.62 -8.64
N PRO A 35 -0.27 0.50 -8.69
CA PRO A 35 0.92 0.68 -7.87
C PRO A 35 0.60 0.63 -6.38
N GLY A 36 1.63 0.38 -5.58
CA GLY A 36 1.58 0.55 -4.12
C GLY A 36 2.14 -0.63 -3.35
N HIS A 37 1.84 -1.87 -3.74
CA HIS A 37 2.65 -3.01 -3.30
C HIS A 37 4.06 -2.93 -3.93
N MET A 38 4.07 -2.63 -5.24
CA MET A 38 5.23 -2.35 -6.07
C MET A 38 4.85 -1.23 -7.05
N GLY A 39 5.78 -0.34 -7.40
CA GLY A 39 5.50 0.81 -8.27
C GLY A 39 5.05 0.44 -9.69
N ASN A 40 5.42 -0.74 -10.18
CA ASN A 40 5.03 -1.27 -11.49
C ASN A 40 3.96 -2.38 -11.42
N HIS A 41 3.31 -2.58 -10.27
CA HIS A 41 2.30 -3.63 -10.10
C HIS A 41 1.10 -3.41 -11.06
N MET A 42 0.59 -4.49 -11.65
CA MET A 42 -0.60 -4.46 -12.49
C MET A 42 -1.64 -5.49 -12.06
N CYS A 43 -2.91 -5.09 -12.10
CA CYS A 43 -4.06 -6.01 -12.07
C CYS A 43 -4.58 -6.19 -13.50
N PHE A 44 -5.29 -7.28 -13.75
CA PHE A 44 -5.88 -7.54 -15.07
C PHE A 44 -7.35 -7.92 -14.97
N VAL A 45 -8.20 -7.28 -15.77
CA VAL A 45 -9.63 -7.55 -15.81
C VAL A 45 -9.96 -8.41 -17.02
N TRP A 46 -10.58 -9.55 -16.76
CA TRP A 46 -11.10 -10.46 -17.78
C TRP A 46 -12.57 -10.76 -17.48
N ASN A 47 -13.47 -10.25 -18.32
CA ASN A 47 -14.91 -10.30 -18.07
C ASN A 47 -15.26 -9.73 -16.68
N HIS A 48 -15.83 -10.55 -15.79
CA HIS A 48 -16.14 -10.20 -14.40
C HIS A 48 -15.11 -10.73 -13.39
N ALA A 49 -13.95 -11.19 -13.85
CA ALA A 49 -12.84 -11.60 -13.00
C ALA A 49 -11.74 -10.54 -13.00
N VAL A 50 -11.04 -10.40 -11.87
CA VAL A 50 -9.83 -9.57 -11.79
C VAL A 50 -8.70 -10.41 -11.22
N PHE A 51 -7.58 -10.47 -11.94
CA PHE A 51 -6.33 -11.00 -11.42
C PHE A 51 -5.65 -9.89 -10.63
N THR A 52 -5.57 -10.05 -9.30
CA THR A 52 -5.17 -8.98 -8.39
C THR A 52 -3.72 -9.06 -7.94
N GLY A 53 -3.01 -10.13 -8.33
CA GLY A 53 -1.62 -10.35 -7.91
C GLY A 53 -1.46 -10.21 -6.41
N ASP A 54 -0.45 -9.44 -6.01
CA ASP A 54 -0.16 -9.17 -4.61
C ASP A 54 -0.78 -7.87 -4.12
N HIS A 55 -1.57 -7.17 -4.94
CA HIS A 55 -2.29 -5.97 -4.51
C HIS A 55 -3.47 -6.30 -3.59
N VAL A 56 -4.22 -7.38 -3.89
CA VAL A 56 -5.28 -7.91 -3.03
C VAL A 56 -5.09 -9.43 -2.92
N MET A 57 -4.59 -9.89 -1.78
CA MET A 57 -4.33 -11.31 -1.51
C MET A 57 -5.51 -11.96 -0.77
N GLY A 58 -5.67 -13.29 -0.89
CA GLY A 58 -6.80 -14.02 -0.30
C GLY A 58 -6.69 -14.32 1.21
N TRP A 59 -5.51 -14.19 1.80
CA TRP A 59 -5.20 -14.70 3.14
C TRP A 59 -4.48 -13.69 4.06
N SER A 60 -3.89 -12.64 3.50
CA SER A 60 -3.15 -11.61 4.24
C SER A 60 -3.32 -10.23 3.60
N SER A 61 -2.96 -9.17 4.31
CA SER A 61 -2.71 -7.88 3.66
C SER A 61 -1.40 -7.94 2.87
N SER A 62 -1.30 -7.18 1.79
CA SER A 62 -0.05 -7.01 1.03
C SER A 62 1.03 -6.37 1.89
N ILE A 63 2.30 -6.60 1.58
CA ILE A 63 3.37 -5.80 2.17
C ILE A 63 3.47 -4.49 1.39
N ILE A 64 3.69 -3.35 2.07
CA ILE A 64 3.96 -2.06 1.43
C ILE A 64 5.29 -1.55 2.01
N SER A 65 6.26 -1.35 1.13
CA SER A 65 7.67 -1.38 1.50
C SER A 65 8.46 -0.32 0.71
N PRO A 66 8.63 0.92 1.22
CA PRO A 66 9.26 2.01 0.48
C PRO A 66 10.77 1.83 0.25
N PRO A 67 11.34 2.25 -0.89
CA PRO A 67 10.73 3.16 -1.86
C PRO A 67 9.87 2.48 -2.92
N ASP A 68 9.98 1.15 -3.07
CA ASP A 68 9.34 0.44 -4.18
C ASP A 68 7.83 0.25 -3.99
N GLY A 69 7.38 0.16 -2.73
CA GLY A 69 5.98 0.21 -2.35
C GLY A 69 5.59 1.54 -1.72
N ASP A 70 4.35 1.96 -1.96
CA ASP A 70 3.79 3.25 -1.56
C ASP A 70 2.35 3.10 -1.09
N LEU A 71 2.04 3.58 0.13
CA LEU A 71 0.70 3.41 0.69
C LEU A 71 -0.33 4.34 0.03
N THR A 72 0.05 5.54 -0.39
CA THR A 72 -0.87 6.47 -1.05
C THR A 72 -1.33 5.88 -2.38
N ASP A 73 -0.38 5.37 -3.17
CA ASP A 73 -0.67 4.69 -4.45
C ASP A 73 -1.48 3.40 -4.23
N PHE A 74 -1.16 2.65 -3.16
CA PHE A 74 -1.90 1.45 -2.81
C PHE A 74 -3.38 1.75 -2.54
N MET A 75 -3.67 2.80 -1.76
CA MET A 75 -5.04 3.20 -1.44
C MET A 75 -5.77 3.72 -2.69
N ALA A 76 -5.11 4.51 -3.54
CA ALA A 76 -5.67 4.97 -4.81
C ALA A 76 -6.02 3.78 -5.73
N SER A 77 -5.13 2.80 -5.82
CA SER A 77 -5.35 1.57 -6.59
C SER A 77 -6.48 0.71 -6.01
N CYS A 78 -6.60 0.63 -4.69
CA CYS A 78 -7.75 -0.01 -4.04
C CYS A 78 -9.06 0.69 -4.44
N HIS A 79 -9.12 2.02 -4.42
CA HIS A 79 -10.31 2.76 -4.85
C HIS A 79 -10.63 2.53 -6.33
N LYS A 80 -9.61 2.52 -7.20
CA LYS A 80 -9.77 2.17 -8.61
C LYS A 80 -10.41 0.78 -8.80
N LEU A 81 -10.02 -0.20 -7.98
CA LEU A 81 -10.59 -1.54 -8.02
C LEU A 81 -12.06 -1.58 -7.53
N GLN A 82 -12.48 -0.65 -6.66
CA GLN A 82 -13.88 -0.58 -6.20
C GLN A 82 -14.84 -0.22 -7.34
N ASP A 83 -14.37 0.51 -8.35
CA ASP A 83 -15.16 0.90 -9.52
C ASP A 83 -15.34 -0.25 -10.54
N ILE A 84 -14.69 -1.39 -10.32
CA ILE A 84 -14.79 -2.56 -11.20
C ILE A 84 -15.88 -3.51 -10.70
N ALA A 85 -16.87 -3.81 -11.55
CA ALA A 85 -17.93 -4.77 -11.29
C ALA A 85 -17.46 -6.24 -11.34
N ALA A 86 -16.49 -6.57 -10.48
CA ALA A 86 -15.90 -7.89 -10.35
C ALA A 86 -16.79 -8.83 -9.53
N ARG A 87 -16.94 -10.06 -10.02
CA ARG A 87 -17.59 -11.17 -9.31
C ARG A 87 -16.59 -12.05 -8.57
N VAL A 88 -15.32 -12.03 -8.97
CA VAL A 88 -14.25 -12.81 -8.35
C VAL A 88 -12.90 -12.10 -8.49
N TYR A 89 -12.08 -12.14 -7.44
CA TYR A 89 -10.65 -11.84 -7.54
C TYR A 89 -9.83 -13.13 -7.51
N TYR A 90 -8.85 -13.21 -8.40
CA TYR A 90 -7.82 -14.25 -8.44
C TYR A 90 -6.50 -13.64 -7.95
N PRO A 91 -6.15 -13.82 -6.67
CA PRO A 91 -4.92 -13.27 -6.12
C PRO A 91 -3.70 -14.07 -6.58
N GLY A 92 -2.50 -13.47 -6.48
CA GLY A 92 -1.23 -14.20 -6.60
C GLY A 92 -1.04 -15.22 -5.48
N HIS A 93 -1.64 -14.96 -4.31
CA HIS A 93 -1.57 -15.84 -3.15
C HIS A 93 -2.92 -16.00 -2.43
N GLY A 94 -3.21 -17.23 -2.05
CA GLY A 94 -4.45 -17.63 -1.38
C GLY A 94 -5.53 -18.11 -2.35
N ALA A 95 -6.70 -18.44 -1.81
CA ALA A 95 -7.83 -18.92 -2.59
C ALA A 95 -8.52 -17.77 -3.37
N PRO A 96 -9.29 -18.09 -4.42
CA PRO A 96 -10.16 -17.11 -5.08
C PRO A 96 -11.09 -16.39 -4.10
N ILE A 97 -11.27 -15.09 -4.30
CA ILE A 97 -12.12 -14.25 -3.45
C ILE A 97 -13.45 -14.03 -4.16
N HIS A 98 -14.49 -14.73 -3.70
CA HIS A 98 -15.86 -14.63 -4.27
C HIS A 98 -16.68 -13.46 -3.73
N LYS A 99 -16.15 -12.70 -2.76
CA LYS A 99 -16.71 -11.44 -2.29
C LYS A 99 -15.68 -10.31 -2.42
N PRO A 100 -15.39 -9.85 -3.65
CA PRO A 100 -14.31 -8.89 -3.91
C PRO A 100 -14.45 -7.59 -3.12
N MET A 101 -15.66 -7.03 -3.07
CA MET A 101 -15.92 -5.77 -2.38
C MET A 101 -15.74 -5.86 -0.87
N ASP A 102 -16.22 -6.94 -0.23
CA ASP A 102 -16.00 -7.17 1.20
C ASP A 102 -14.52 -7.28 1.53
N ARG A 103 -13.76 -8.00 0.69
CA ARG A 103 -12.31 -8.15 0.88
C ARG A 103 -11.57 -6.83 0.71
N LEU A 104 -11.95 -6.04 -0.29
CA LEU A 104 -11.35 -4.74 -0.57
C LEU A 104 -11.67 -3.72 0.53
N ALA A 105 -12.93 -3.70 1.00
CA ALA A 105 -13.35 -2.87 2.14
C ALA A 105 -12.58 -3.23 3.42
N TRP A 106 -12.41 -4.53 3.71
CA TRP A 106 -11.58 -4.98 4.83
C TRP A 106 -10.14 -4.49 4.70
N LEU A 107 -9.56 -4.58 3.50
CA LEU A 107 -8.17 -4.19 3.25
C LEU A 107 -7.95 -2.68 3.43
N ILE A 108 -8.85 -1.86 2.90
CA ILE A 108 -8.88 -0.40 3.08
C ILE A 108 -8.99 -0.05 4.57
N ALA A 109 -9.96 -0.65 5.27
CA ALA A 109 -10.17 -0.40 6.70
C ALA A 109 -8.93 -0.82 7.51
N HIS A 110 -8.31 -1.96 7.18
CA HIS A 110 -7.09 -2.42 7.85
C HIS A 110 -5.95 -1.40 7.75
N ARG A 111 -5.78 -0.76 6.58
CA ARG A 111 -4.76 0.31 6.41
C ARG A 111 -5.10 1.57 7.19
N GLN A 112 -6.36 1.97 7.17
CA GLN A 112 -6.81 3.15 7.90
C GLN A 112 -6.64 2.98 9.41
N THR A 113 -7.00 1.81 9.95
CA THR A 113 -6.75 1.46 11.36
C THR A 113 -5.27 1.56 11.70
N ARG A 114 -4.38 1.04 10.85
CA ARG A 114 -2.94 1.12 11.09
C ARG A 114 -2.42 2.56 11.06
N SER A 115 -2.90 3.41 10.15
CA SER A 115 -2.58 4.85 10.15
C SER A 115 -3.09 5.55 11.42
N ALA A 116 -4.26 5.16 11.94
CA ALA A 116 -4.78 5.69 13.20
C ALA A 116 -3.93 5.26 14.41
N GLU A 117 -3.45 4.02 14.44
CA GLU A 117 -2.52 3.55 15.49
C GLU A 117 -1.19 4.31 15.44
N VAL A 118 -0.64 4.56 14.24
CA VAL A 118 0.58 5.37 14.06
C VAL A 118 0.39 6.78 14.60
N THR A 119 -0.70 7.47 14.23
CA THR A 119 -0.97 8.82 14.71
C THR A 119 -1.23 8.86 16.23
N ALA A 120 -1.95 7.88 16.77
CA ALA A 120 -2.17 7.77 18.22
C ALA A 120 -0.85 7.59 18.99
N ALA A 121 0.08 6.78 18.47
CA ALA A 121 1.39 6.58 19.10
C ALA A 121 2.29 7.84 19.06
N LEU A 122 2.00 8.81 18.19
CA LEU A 122 2.71 10.09 18.07
C LEU A 122 2.17 11.19 18.99
N VAL A 123 1.04 10.98 19.69
CA VAL A 123 0.46 11.96 20.63
C VAL A 123 1.43 12.33 21.75
N HIS A 124 2.30 11.40 22.16
CA HIS A 124 3.28 11.62 23.22
C HIS A 124 4.65 12.11 22.69
N GLY A 125 4.64 12.73 21.51
CA GLY A 125 5.80 13.34 20.90
C GLY A 125 6.45 12.51 19.79
N PRO A 126 7.44 13.08 19.09
CA PRO A 126 8.00 12.48 17.89
C PRO A 126 8.68 11.13 18.14
N LYS A 127 8.58 10.22 17.17
CA LYS A 127 9.14 8.86 17.24
C LYS A 127 9.71 8.43 15.89
N THR A 128 10.63 7.48 15.92
CA THR A 128 11.16 6.83 14.72
C THR A 128 10.21 5.70 14.26
N PRO A 129 10.28 5.28 12.98
CA PRO A 129 9.56 4.12 12.48
C PRO A 129 9.81 2.85 13.31
N ALA A 130 11.06 2.63 13.75
CA ALA A 130 11.42 1.47 14.57
C ALA A 130 10.72 1.48 15.94
N THR A 131 10.71 2.63 16.64
CA THR A 131 10.02 2.76 17.94
C THR A 131 8.51 2.60 17.80
N LEU A 132 7.93 3.15 16.73
CA LEU A 132 6.51 3.00 16.42
C LEU A 132 6.18 1.53 16.13
N ALA A 133 6.99 0.83 15.34
CA ALA A 133 6.79 -0.58 15.02
C ALA A 133 6.82 -1.47 16.28
N GLN A 134 7.76 -1.24 17.20
CA GLN A 134 7.82 -1.97 18.48
C GLN A 134 6.56 -1.75 19.33
N THR A 135 6.01 -0.54 19.31
CA THR A 135 4.80 -0.19 20.07
C THR A 135 3.54 -0.81 19.45
N ILE A 136 3.41 -0.70 18.13
CA ILE A 136 2.21 -1.06 17.37
C ILE A 136 2.13 -2.57 17.09
N TYR A 137 3.28 -3.24 17.07
CA TYR A 137 3.41 -4.68 16.82
C TYR A 137 4.07 -5.40 17.99
N ALA A 138 3.71 -5.05 19.23
CA ALA A 138 4.31 -5.58 20.45
C ALA A 138 4.29 -7.13 20.53
N ASP A 139 3.28 -7.77 19.93
CA ASP A 139 3.12 -9.23 19.93
C ASP A 139 3.84 -9.94 18.77
N LEU A 140 4.47 -9.20 17.84
CA LEU A 140 5.19 -9.83 16.73
C LEU A 140 6.53 -10.41 17.19
N PRO A 141 6.92 -11.59 16.66
CA PRO A 141 8.27 -12.11 16.85
C PRO A 141 9.33 -11.08 16.43
N THR A 142 10.41 -10.94 17.20
CA THR A 142 11.47 -9.94 16.95
C THR A 142 12.01 -9.96 15.52
N LYS A 143 12.09 -11.15 14.91
CA LYS A 143 12.52 -11.34 13.51
C LYS A 143 11.61 -10.66 12.47
N MET A 144 10.37 -10.31 12.83
CA MET A 144 9.40 -9.64 11.95
C MET A 144 9.40 -8.12 12.13
N LEU A 145 10.07 -7.59 13.16
CA LEU A 145 10.12 -6.14 13.41
C LEU A 145 10.71 -5.34 12.24
N PRO A 146 11.73 -5.80 11.49
CA PRO A 146 12.20 -5.08 10.32
C PRO A 146 11.11 -4.91 9.24
N ILE A 147 10.25 -5.92 9.05
CA ILE A 147 9.14 -5.84 8.09
C ILE A 147 8.08 -4.86 8.59
N ALA A 148 7.77 -4.92 9.90
CA ALA A 148 6.84 -4.01 10.54
C ALA A 148 7.30 -2.54 10.47
N GLU A 149 8.58 -2.27 10.72
CA GLU A 149 9.20 -0.95 10.59
C GLU A 149 9.02 -0.38 9.18
N ARG A 150 9.22 -1.21 8.14
CA ARG A 150 9.03 -0.79 6.75
C ARG A 150 7.58 -0.46 6.44
N ASN A 151 6.64 -1.25 6.96
CA ASN A 151 5.22 -0.95 6.82
C ASN A 151 4.86 0.36 7.55
N VAL A 152 5.36 0.58 8.78
CA VAL A 152 5.16 1.84 9.51
C VAL A 152 5.73 3.04 8.73
N LEU A 153 6.92 2.89 8.13
CA LEU A 153 7.48 3.93 7.28
C LEU A 153 6.56 4.28 6.11
N ALA A 154 5.93 3.29 5.46
CA ALA A 154 4.95 3.55 4.40
C ALA A 154 3.76 4.38 4.90
N HIS A 155 3.24 4.06 6.09
CA HIS A 155 2.17 4.84 6.72
C HIS A 155 2.61 6.27 7.04
N LEU A 156 3.82 6.47 7.55
CA LEU A 156 4.35 7.79 7.85
C LEU A 156 4.52 8.65 6.59
N ILE A 157 4.99 8.06 5.48
CA ILE A 157 5.11 8.75 4.20
C ILE A 157 3.73 9.21 3.69
N ASP A 158 2.71 8.34 3.73
CA ASP A 158 1.34 8.71 3.39
C ASP A 158 0.82 9.87 4.28
N LEU A 159 1.04 9.78 5.59
CA LEU A 159 0.62 10.81 6.54
C LEU A 159 1.34 12.15 6.33
N VAL A 160 2.61 12.13 5.91
CA VAL A 160 3.34 13.35 5.53
C VAL A 160 2.75 13.96 4.26
N ARG A 161 2.46 13.16 3.24
CA ARG A 161 1.82 13.65 2.00
C ARG A 161 0.43 14.24 2.22
N ARG A 162 -0.24 13.83 3.30
CA ARG A 162 -1.56 14.31 3.72
C ARG A 162 -1.51 15.47 4.73
N ASP A 163 -0.32 16.02 5.00
CA ASP A 163 -0.10 17.10 5.97
C ASP A 163 -0.62 16.79 7.39
N ILE A 164 -0.49 15.53 7.84
CA ILE A 164 -0.87 15.11 9.20
C ILE A 164 0.37 14.99 10.11
N VAL A 165 1.49 14.57 9.53
CA VAL A 165 2.76 14.31 10.23
C VAL A 165 3.89 15.03 9.49
N ALA A 166 4.94 15.44 10.20
CA ALA A 166 6.18 15.93 9.61
C ALA A 166 7.39 15.09 10.05
N ALA A 167 8.33 14.91 9.12
CA ALA A 167 9.61 14.27 9.38
C ALA A 167 10.68 15.33 9.72
N ARG A 168 11.36 15.17 10.85
CA ARG A 168 12.48 16.03 11.24
C ARG A 168 13.70 15.73 10.37
N GLY A 169 14.18 16.74 9.63
CA GLY A 169 15.35 16.59 8.76
C GLY A 169 15.10 15.82 7.45
N GLY A 170 13.83 15.64 7.08
CA GLY A 170 13.42 14.93 5.86
C GLY A 170 12.99 13.48 6.09
N ILE A 171 12.34 12.89 5.09
CA ILE A 171 11.80 11.53 5.18
C ILE A 171 12.95 10.51 5.08
N SER A 172 13.10 9.68 6.11
CA SER A 172 13.99 8.51 6.09
C SER A 172 13.53 7.44 7.08
N ALA A 173 14.07 6.22 6.97
CA ALA A 173 13.79 5.14 7.92
C ALA A 173 14.24 5.45 9.36
N HIS A 174 15.13 6.42 9.55
CA HIS A 174 15.68 6.80 10.86
C HIS A 174 15.23 8.19 11.32
N ALA A 175 14.40 8.88 10.54
CA ALA A 175 13.88 10.19 10.91
C ALA A 175 12.90 10.07 12.08
N GLU A 176 12.84 11.11 12.91
CA GLU A 176 11.74 11.28 13.85
C GLU A 176 10.55 11.93 13.15
N PHE A 177 9.37 11.36 13.36
CA PHE A 177 8.12 11.86 12.83
C PHE A 177 7.27 12.38 13.98
N GLY A 178 6.58 13.51 13.80
CA GLY A 178 5.68 14.09 14.79
C GLY A 178 4.39 14.61 14.14
N LEU A 179 3.31 14.66 14.92
CA LEU A 179 2.06 15.28 14.47
C LEU A 179 2.29 16.76 14.14
N LEU A 180 1.64 17.24 13.09
CA LEU A 180 1.53 18.67 12.83
C LEU A 180 0.46 19.26 13.74
N ASP A 181 0.74 20.39 14.39
CA ASP A 181 -0.23 21.09 15.22
C ASP A 181 -1.40 21.59 14.35
N VAL A 182 -2.61 21.15 14.66
CA VAL A 182 -3.84 21.52 13.92
C VAL A 182 -4.23 23.01 14.18
N GLU A 183 -3.50 23.73 15.05
CA GLU A 183 -3.88 25.06 15.54
C GLU A 183 -3.28 26.28 14.81
N ASN A 184 -2.68 26.16 13.61
CA ASN A 184 -2.10 27.36 12.96
C ASN A 184 -2.46 27.63 11.49
N THR A 185 -3.54 27.04 10.97
CA THR A 185 -4.00 27.29 9.59
C THR A 185 -4.90 28.54 9.45
N GLN A 186 -5.04 29.38 10.48
CA GLN A 186 -5.80 30.65 10.40
C GLN A 186 -4.95 31.93 10.33
N THR A 187 -3.62 31.86 10.26
CA THR A 187 -2.78 33.08 10.16
C THR A 187 -1.84 33.06 8.95
N ARG A 188 -2.39 32.91 7.76
CA ARG A 188 -1.78 33.46 6.53
C ARG A 188 -2.86 34.25 5.78
N LYS A 189 -3.00 35.51 6.17
CA LYS A 189 -3.53 36.58 5.31
C LYS A 189 -2.46 36.99 4.32
#